data_AF-A0A368F7G7-F1
#
_entry.id   AF-A0A368F7G7-F1
#
_cell.length_a   1.000
_cell.length_b   1.000
_cell.length_c   1.000
_cell.angle_alpha   90.00
_cell.angle_beta   90.00
_cell.angle_gamma   90.00
#
_symmetry.space_group_name_H-M   'P 1'
#
loop_
_entity.id
_entity.type
_entity.pdbx_description
1 polymer ?
#
loop_
_entity_poly.entity_id
_entity_poly.type
_entity_poly.pdbx_seq_one_letter_code
_entity_poly.pdbx_strand_id
1 'polypeptide(L)'
;MLGHIKTNLHEDIPEDQRYWLIHKGGYTMVRLVEHLPDGRAMIKVAGREMTVDSTDIDRMNPTQLDRVGDIAALRYLNETSTVHLLRQRHGCNLLYTNAGLTSIVCVASAEEGAIGQDRLVSLFKGCRRGQMPAHVYATAQQVYR
;
A
#
# COMPACT_ATOMS: atom_id res chain seq x y z
N MET A 1 8.56 -38.38 4.01
CA MET A 1 9.59 -37.37 3.75
C MET A 1 9.13 -36.54 2.53
N LEU A 2 8.15 -35.67 2.74
CA LEU A 2 7.60 -34.82 1.68
C LEU A 2 8.37 -33.51 1.68
N GLY A 3 9.19 -33.32 0.63
CA GLY A 3 10.05 -32.16 0.47
C GLY A 3 9.22 -30.88 0.45
N HIS A 4 9.53 -29.98 1.37
CA HIS A 4 9.11 -28.59 1.28
C HIS A 4 9.66 -28.01 -0.03
N ILE A 5 8.77 -27.79 -0.99
CA ILE A 5 9.06 -26.98 -2.18
C ILE A 5 9.29 -25.56 -1.66
N LYS A 6 10.55 -25.15 -1.55
CA LYS A 6 10.93 -23.77 -1.32
C LYS A 6 10.45 -22.96 -2.53
N THR A 7 9.39 -22.19 -2.37
CA THR A 7 8.94 -21.15 -3.31
C THR A 7 9.89 -19.95 -3.26
N ASN A 8 11.20 -20.18 -3.43
CA ASN A 8 12.21 -19.11 -3.52
C ASN A 8 12.34 -18.71 -5.00
N LEU A 9 11.34 -17.97 -5.51
CA LEU A 9 11.40 -17.32 -6.83
C LEU A 9 11.68 -15.82 -6.76
N HIS A 10 11.97 -15.29 -5.58
CA HIS A 10 12.50 -13.94 -5.45
C HIS A 10 14.00 -14.04 -5.22
N GLU A 11 14.80 -13.58 -6.18
CA GLU A 11 16.10 -12.98 -5.83
C GLU A 11 15.84 -12.06 -4.64
N ASP A 12 16.57 -12.22 -3.53
CA ASP A 12 16.44 -11.33 -2.38
C ASP A 12 16.97 -9.95 -2.80
N ILE A 13 16.10 -9.17 -3.44
CA ILE A 13 16.42 -7.81 -3.88
C ILE A 13 16.56 -6.97 -2.59
N PRO A 14 17.70 -6.29 -2.38
CA PRO A 14 17.88 -5.38 -1.26
C PRO A 14 16.76 -4.33 -1.21
N GLU A 15 16.25 -4.00 -0.02
CA GLU A 15 15.09 -3.10 0.15
C GLU A 15 15.29 -1.75 -0.54
N ASP A 16 16.50 -1.19 -0.48
CA ASP A 16 16.87 0.08 -1.09
C ASP A 16 16.87 0.06 -2.62
N GLN A 17 16.93 -1.13 -3.22
CA GLN A 17 16.92 -1.38 -4.66
C GLN A 17 15.54 -1.82 -5.18
N ARG A 18 14.52 -1.94 -4.33
CA ARG A 18 13.16 -2.32 -4.74
C ARG A 18 12.41 -1.12 -5.29
N TYR A 19 11.94 -1.25 -6.52
CA TYR A 19 11.12 -0.26 -7.20
C TYR A 19 9.89 -0.94 -7.80
N TRP A 20 8.84 -0.16 -8.02
CA TRP A 20 7.72 -0.51 -8.86
C TRP A 20 8.01 -0.04 -10.28
N LEU A 21 7.82 -0.91 -11.27
CA LEU A 21 7.71 -0.53 -12.68
C LEU A 21 6.23 -0.36 -13.01
N ILE A 22 5.87 0.81 -13.52
CA ILE A 22 4.51 1.18 -13.94
C ILE A 22 4.33 0.79 -15.41
N HIS A 23 3.22 0.13 -15.72
CA HIS A 23 2.92 -0.31 -17.09
C HIS A 23 1.41 -0.39 -17.32
N LYS A 24 0.97 -0.53 -18.58
CA LYS A 24 -0.48 -0.53 -18.94
C LYS A 24 -1.34 -1.53 -18.13
N GLY A 25 -0.77 -2.66 -17.71
CA GLY A 25 -1.46 -3.67 -16.90
C GLY A 25 -1.43 -3.45 -15.37
N GLY A 26 -0.93 -2.31 -14.88
CA GLY A 26 -0.72 -2.06 -13.45
C GLY A 26 0.75 -1.80 -13.11
N TYR A 27 1.28 -2.51 -12.11
CA TYR A 27 2.66 -2.34 -11.67
C TYR A 27 3.29 -3.68 -11.27
N THR A 28 4.62 -3.76 -11.35
CA THR A 28 5.40 -4.96 -11.00
C THR A 28 6.64 -4.57 -10.20
N MET A 29 7.04 -5.38 -9.22
CA MET A 29 8.29 -5.16 -8.47
C MET A 29 9.51 -5.46 -9.35
N VAL A 30 10.47 -4.55 -9.35
CA VAL A 30 11.72 -4.63 -10.10
C VAL A 30 12.90 -4.26 -9.20
N ARG A 31 14.10 -4.68 -9.61
CA ARG A 31 15.35 -4.22 -9.01
C ARG A 31 15.89 -3.04 -9.79
N LEU A 32 16.12 -1.91 -9.14
CA LEU A 32 16.92 -0.84 -9.73
C LEU A 32 18.39 -1.27 -9.78
N VAL A 33 19.01 -1.13 -10.95
CA VAL A 33 20.45 -1.35 -11.15
C VAL A 33 21.18 0.00 -11.04
N GLU A 34 20.77 0.98 -11.84
CA GLU A 34 21.32 2.34 -11.79
C GLU A 34 20.36 3.37 -12.40
N HIS A 35 20.52 4.64 -12.00
CA HIS A 35 19.93 5.77 -12.70
C HIS A 35 20.92 6.28 -13.75
N LEU A 36 20.44 6.48 -14.97
CA LEU A 36 21.24 6.98 -16.08
C LEU A 36 21.12 8.51 -16.17
N PRO A 37 22.14 9.21 -16.70
CA PRO A 37 22.18 10.67 -16.74
C PRO A 37 21.18 11.30 -17.73
N ASP A 38 20.58 10.51 -18.62
CA ASP A 38 19.65 10.96 -19.66
C ASP A 38 18.17 10.87 -19.24
N GLY A 39 17.91 10.74 -17.94
CA GLY A 39 16.55 10.63 -17.40
C GLY A 39 15.97 9.21 -17.47
N ARG A 40 16.77 8.22 -17.87
CA ARG A 40 16.37 6.80 -17.87
C ARG A 40 16.91 6.07 -16.65
N ALA A 41 16.39 4.88 -16.40
CA ALA A 41 16.86 3.97 -15.36
C ALA A 41 17.08 2.58 -15.94
N MET A 42 18.15 1.92 -15.51
CA MET A 42 18.37 0.50 -15.79
C MET A 42 17.79 -0.32 -14.65
N ILE A 43 16.87 -1.22 -15.00
CA ILE A 43 16.18 -2.10 -14.05
C ILE A 43 16.37 -3.55 -14.44
N LYS A 44 16.27 -4.45 -13.46
CA LYS A 44 16.25 -5.91 -13.66
C LYS A 44 14.88 -6.46 -13.27
N VAL A 45 14.24 -7.15 -14.21
CA VAL A 45 12.91 -7.77 -14.07
C VAL A 45 12.99 -9.22 -14.51
N ALA A 46 12.62 -10.15 -13.64
CA ALA A 46 12.64 -11.60 -13.94
C ALA A 46 13.96 -12.09 -14.57
N GLY A 47 15.10 -11.60 -14.06
CA GLY A 47 16.42 -11.99 -14.56
C GLY A 47 16.94 -11.19 -15.76
N ARG A 48 16.12 -10.32 -16.38
CA ARG A 48 16.48 -9.54 -17.56
C ARG A 48 16.67 -8.06 -17.21
N GLU A 49 17.72 -7.46 -17.74
CA GLU A 49 17.94 -6.02 -17.65
C GLU A 49 17.24 -5.30 -18.79
N MET A 50 16.66 -4.14 -18.49
CA MET A 50 16.06 -3.24 -19.47
C MET A 50 16.20 -1.80 -19.01
N THR A 51 16.22 -0.89 -19.99
CA THR A 51 16.22 0.55 -19.74
C THR A 51 14.80 1.08 -19.89
N VAL A 52 14.33 1.84 -18.90
CA VAL A 52 13.01 2.48 -18.85
C VAL A 52 13.16 3.97 -18.60
N ASP A 53 12.10 4.75 -18.82
CA ASP A 53 12.07 6.13 -18.37
C ASP A 53 12.05 6.17 -16.83
N SER A 54 12.77 7.11 -16.20
CA SER A 54 12.78 7.21 -14.73
C SER A 54 11.42 7.61 -14.16
N THR A 55 10.53 8.18 -14.98
CA THR A 55 9.14 8.49 -14.58
C THR A 55 8.22 7.26 -14.58
N ASP A 56 8.63 6.15 -15.21
CA ASP A 56 7.90 4.89 -15.21
C ASP A 56 8.24 4.01 -13.99
N ILE A 57 9.05 4.50 -13.06
CA ILE A 57 9.42 3.78 -11.84
C ILE A 57 9.11 4.56 -10.57
N ASP A 58 8.57 3.86 -9.58
CA ASP A 58 8.27 4.39 -8.26
C ASP A 58 9.09 3.65 -7.20
N ARG A 59 9.64 4.36 -6.21
CA ARG A 59 10.35 3.68 -5.12
C ARG A 59 9.37 2.85 -4.28
N MET A 60 9.73 1.61 -3.98
CA MET A 60 8.86 0.70 -3.24
C MET A 60 9.03 0.88 -1.73
N ASN A 61 7.91 0.83 -1.00
CA ASN A 61 7.93 0.85 0.46
C ASN A 61 8.45 -0.48 1.04
N PRO A 62 9.07 -0.45 2.24
CA PRO A 62 9.40 -1.65 3.00
C PRO A 62 8.16 -2.50 3.25
N THR A 63 8.29 -3.83 3.24
CA THR A 63 7.16 -4.77 3.46
C THR A 63 6.56 -4.65 4.87
N GLN A 64 7.30 -4.08 5.83
CA GLN A 64 6.78 -3.76 7.16
C GLN A 64 5.67 -2.69 7.12
N LEU A 65 5.59 -1.92 6.04
CA LEU A 65 4.52 -0.94 5.80
C LEU A 65 3.35 -1.52 4.97
N ASP A 66 3.35 -2.83 4.70
CA ASP A 66 2.21 -3.48 4.07
C ASP A 66 0.96 -3.31 4.94
N ARG A 67 -0.16 -2.96 4.31
CA ARG A 67 -1.47 -2.78 4.95
C ARG A 67 -1.51 -1.77 6.11
N VAL A 68 -0.58 -0.81 6.21
CA VAL A 68 -0.65 0.25 7.22
C VAL A 68 -2.00 0.97 7.21
N GLY A 69 -2.49 1.37 8.38
CA GLY A 69 -3.81 1.99 8.55
C GLY A 69 -3.91 3.44 8.08
N ASP A 70 -2.80 4.06 7.72
CA ASP A 70 -2.70 5.45 7.30
C ASP A 70 -1.76 5.55 6.09
N ILE A 71 -2.25 6.09 4.98
CA ILE A 71 -1.47 6.33 3.76
C ILE A 71 -0.28 7.26 4.06
N ALA A 72 -0.46 8.22 4.97
CA ALA A 72 0.61 9.13 5.37
C ALA A 72 1.73 8.46 6.19
N ALA A 73 1.56 7.19 6.60
CA ALA A 73 2.60 6.41 7.25
C ALA A 73 3.57 5.73 6.27
N LEU A 74 3.31 5.79 4.96
CA LEU A 74 4.24 5.29 3.94
C LEU A 74 5.54 6.10 3.97
N ARG A 75 6.69 5.42 3.83
CA ARG A 75 8.01 6.05 3.73
C ARG A 75 8.17 6.77 2.39
N TYR A 76 7.74 6.13 1.31
CA TYR A 76 7.73 6.69 -0.03
C TYR A 76 6.29 6.92 -0.45
N LEU A 77 5.86 8.17 -0.41
CA LEU A 77 4.52 8.55 -0.83
C LEU A 77 4.51 8.79 -2.34
N ASN A 78 4.14 7.75 -3.08
CA ASN A 78 3.93 7.79 -4.52
C ASN A 78 2.60 7.12 -4.89
N GLU A 79 2.17 7.34 -6.13
CA GLU A 79 0.90 6.84 -6.64
C GLU A 79 0.85 5.32 -6.56
N THR A 80 1.90 4.64 -7.02
CA THR A 80 1.93 3.17 -7.06
C THR A 80 1.86 2.54 -5.67
N SER A 81 2.58 3.09 -4.69
CA SER A 81 2.54 2.61 -3.31
C SER A 81 1.18 2.84 -2.65
N THR A 82 0.50 3.95 -2.99
CA THR A 82 -0.85 4.24 -2.49
C THR A 82 -1.87 3.23 -3.07
N VAL A 83 -1.81 2.97 -4.38
CA VAL A 83 -2.64 1.96 -5.04
C VAL A 83 -2.36 0.57 -4.47
N HIS A 84 -1.08 0.22 -4.25
CA HIS A 84 -0.68 -1.05 -3.66
C HIS A 84 -1.26 -1.24 -2.26
N LEU A 85 -1.10 -0.23 -1.39
CA LEU A 85 -1.63 -0.24 -0.04
C LEU A 85 -3.15 -0.44 -0.04
N LEU A 86 -3.89 0.35 -0.82
CA LEU A 86 -5.35 0.27 -0.89
C LEU A 86 -5.81 -1.11 -1.43
N ARG A 87 -5.14 -1.64 -2.46
CA ARG A 87 -5.42 -2.98 -2.99
C ARG A 87 -5.21 -4.07 -1.94
N GLN A 88 -4.10 -4.04 -1.21
CA GLN A 88 -3.83 -5.02 -0.15
C GLN A 88 -4.88 -4.93 0.97
N ARG A 89 -5.23 -3.71 1.41
CA ARG A 89 -6.22 -3.49 2.47
C ARG A 89 -7.61 -3.94 2.06
N HIS A 90 -8.05 -3.60 0.85
CA HIS A 90 -9.30 -4.07 0.28
C HIS A 90 -9.35 -5.61 0.21
N GLY A 91 -8.27 -6.24 -0.27
CA GLY A 91 -8.15 -7.71 -0.29
C GLY A 91 -8.19 -8.37 1.10
N CYS A 92 -7.98 -7.61 2.17
CA CYS A 92 -8.11 -8.05 3.56
C CYS A 92 -9.40 -7.54 4.24
N ASN A 93 -10.37 -7.05 3.47
CA ASN A 93 -11.64 -6.50 3.98
C ASN A 93 -11.45 -5.30 4.94
N LEU A 94 -10.37 -4.52 4.76
CA LEU A 94 -10.07 -3.31 5.52
C LEU A 94 -10.49 -2.08 4.69
N LEU A 95 -11.80 -1.80 4.68
CA LEU A 95 -12.43 -0.85 3.75
C LEU A 95 -12.01 0.60 3.97
N TYR A 96 -11.75 0.97 5.22
CA TYR A 96 -11.38 2.33 5.60
C TYR A 96 -9.87 2.45 5.84
N THR A 97 -9.28 3.53 5.34
CA THR A 97 -7.86 3.86 5.50
C THR A 97 -7.70 5.34 5.77
N ASN A 98 -6.93 5.72 6.79
CA ASN A 98 -6.64 7.13 7.03
C ASN A 98 -5.76 7.70 5.91
N ALA A 99 -5.91 8.98 5.63
CA ALA A 99 -5.08 9.74 4.71
C ALA A 99 -4.58 10.99 5.44
N GLY A 100 -3.66 10.78 6.39
CA GLY A 100 -3.17 11.84 7.26
C GLY A 100 -4.15 12.17 8.40
N LEU A 101 -4.13 13.43 8.83
CA LEU A 101 -4.84 13.87 10.05
C LEU A 101 -6.34 14.03 9.85
N THR A 102 -6.79 14.46 8.66
CA THR A 102 -8.14 14.98 8.43
C THR A 102 -8.96 14.16 7.45
N SER A 103 -8.31 13.32 6.63
CA SER A 103 -8.97 12.61 5.53
C SER A 103 -9.03 11.12 5.79
N ILE A 104 -10.07 10.48 5.27
CA ILE A 104 -10.24 9.02 5.25
C ILE A 104 -10.67 8.60 3.85
N VAL A 105 -10.10 7.48 3.39
CA VAL A 105 -10.44 6.84 2.12
C VAL A 105 -11.23 5.57 2.43
N CYS A 106 -12.37 5.40 1.77
CA CYS A 106 -13.17 4.19 1.82
C CYS A 106 -13.13 3.52 0.44
N VAL A 107 -12.68 2.26 0.40
CA VAL A 107 -12.74 1.42 -0.80
C VAL A 107 -13.58 0.20 -0.44
N ALA A 108 -14.78 0.11 -1.00
CA ALA A 108 -15.73 -0.96 -0.76
C ALA A 108 -16.57 -1.23 -2.02
N SER A 109 -17.07 -2.45 -2.17
CA SER A 109 -18.10 -2.78 -3.15
C SER A 109 -19.48 -2.29 -2.70
N ALA A 110 -20.41 -2.12 -3.64
CA ALA A 110 -21.74 -1.55 -3.37
C ALA A 110 -22.55 -2.33 -2.32
N GLU A 111 -22.28 -3.63 -2.14
CA GLU A 111 -23.00 -4.51 -1.22
C GLU A 111 -22.42 -4.49 0.22
N GLU A 112 -21.13 -4.14 0.37
CA GLU A 112 -20.42 -4.15 1.67
C GLU A 112 -20.79 -2.98 2.58
N GLY A 113 -21.37 -1.90 2.03
CA GLY A 113 -21.67 -0.67 2.77
C GLY A 113 -22.85 -0.75 3.74
N ALA A 114 -23.68 -1.80 3.69
CA ALA A 114 -25.01 -1.81 4.30
C ALA A 114 -25.18 -2.68 5.56
N ILE A 115 -24.18 -3.46 5.98
CA ILE A 115 -24.39 -4.49 7.00
C ILE A 115 -23.88 -4.05 8.38
N GLY A 116 -24.81 -3.76 9.30
CA GLY A 116 -24.59 -3.91 10.76
C GLY A 116 -23.83 -2.80 11.51
N GLN A 117 -23.82 -1.56 11.01
CA GLN A 117 -22.99 -0.49 11.61
C GLN A 117 -23.52 0.10 12.93
N ASP A 118 -24.81 0.00 13.23
CA ASP A 118 -25.40 0.66 14.40
C ASP A 118 -24.81 0.20 15.74
N ARG A 119 -24.39 -1.07 15.83
CA ARG A 119 -23.77 -1.61 17.06
C ARG A 119 -22.36 -1.08 17.28
N LEU A 120 -21.67 -0.66 16.21
CA LEU A 120 -20.28 -0.22 16.27
C LEU A 120 -20.15 1.19 16.86
N VAL A 121 -21.14 2.06 16.70
CA VAL A 121 -21.10 3.46 17.17
C VAL A 121 -20.70 3.56 18.64
N SER A 122 -21.23 2.66 19.48
CA SER A 122 -20.92 2.61 20.92
C SER A 122 -19.44 2.36 21.22
N LEU A 123 -18.73 1.61 20.37
CA LEU A 123 -17.32 1.27 20.53
C LEU A 123 -16.38 2.45 20.22
N PHE A 124 -16.79 3.39 19.38
CA PHE A 124 -15.98 4.56 19.02
C PHE A 124 -16.19 5.74 19.96
N LYS A 125 -17.32 5.79 20.67
CA LYS A 125 -17.62 6.85 21.63
C LYS A 125 -16.55 6.86 22.72
N GLY A 126 -15.86 7.98 22.92
CA GLY A 126 -14.81 8.05 23.94
C GLY A 126 -13.39 8.01 23.38
N CYS A 127 -13.20 7.36 22.23
CA CYS A 127 -11.87 7.04 21.71
C CYS A 127 -11.14 8.26 21.17
N ARG A 128 -9.81 8.29 21.38
CA ARG A 128 -8.87 9.23 20.78
C ARG A 128 -8.32 8.64 19.47
N ARG A 129 -7.69 9.50 18.65
CA ARG A 129 -6.99 9.07 17.43
C ARG A 129 -5.99 7.95 17.76
N GLY A 130 -5.97 6.90 16.94
CA GLY A 130 -5.07 5.76 17.10
C GLY A 130 -5.54 4.69 18.10
N GLN A 131 -6.60 4.94 18.89
CA GLN A 131 -7.17 3.91 19.77
C GLN A 131 -8.12 2.96 19.04
N MET A 132 -8.62 3.38 17.88
CA MET A 132 -9.54 2.60 17.04
C MET A 132 -9.01 2.56 15.60
N PRO A 133 -9.32 1.50 14.85
CA PRO A 133 -9.00 1.44 13.42
C PRO A 133 -9.68 2.59 12.65
N ALA A 134 -9.17 2.89 11.46
CA ALA A 134 -9.77 3.85 10.55
C ALA A 134 -11.25 3.49 10.30
N HIS A 135 -12.16 4.44 10.54
CA HIS A 135 -13.61 4.30 10.32
C HIS A 135 -14.26 5.68 10.36
N VAL A 136 -15.38 5.86 9.66
CA VAL A 136 -16.15 7.12 9.69
C VAL A 136 -16.52 7.58 11.12
N TYR A 137 -16.82 6.67 12.04
CA TYR A 137 -17.13 6.99 13.44
C TYR A 137 -15.90 7.46 14.23
N ALA A 138 -14.71 6.90 13.94
CA ALA A 138 -13.47 7.37 14.53
C ALA A 138 -13.15 8.80 14.09
N THR A 139 -13.29 9.07 12.79
CA THR A 139 -13.09 10.41 12.22
C THR A 139 -14.10 11.41 12.78
N ALA A 140 -15.38 11.03 12.89
CA ALA A 140 -16.41 11.89 13.47
C ALA A 140 -16.12 12.25 14.94
N GLN A 141 -15.67 11.29 15.76
CA GLN A 141 -15.27 11.55 17.15
C GLN A 141 -14.04 12.44 17.25
N GLN A 142 -13.09 12.32 16.33
CA GLN A 142 -11.90 13.19 16.30
C GLN A 142 -12.25 14.63 15.93
N VAL A 143 -13.17 14.85 14.97
CA VAL A 143 -13.59 16.20 14.55
C VAL A 143 -14.49 16.87 15.57
N TYR A 144 -15.33 16.10 16.27
CA TYR A 144 -16.25 16.65 17.27
C TYR A 144 -15.57 17.16 18.56
N ARG A 145 -14.39 16.62 18.89
CA ARG A 145 -13.65 16.92 20.12
C ARG A 145 -12.65 18.06 19.95
#